data_AF-A0A518GW04-F1
#
_entry.id   AF-A0A518GW04-F1
#
_cell.length_a   1.000
_cell.length_b   1.000
_cell.length_c   1.000
_cell.angle_alpha   90.00
_cell.angle_beta   90.00
_cell.angle_gamma   90.00
#
_symmetry.space_group_name_H-M   'P 1'
#
loop_
_entity.id
_entity.type
_entity.pdbx_description
1 polymer ?
#
loop_
_entity_poly.entity_id
_entity_poly.type
_entity_poly.pdbx_seq_one_letter_code
_entity_poly.pdbx_strand_id
1 'polypeptide(L)'
;MRIGIGLGGVAGWALIALAMTSSGIAATAPQDRVTPIPLGGALTDQRGDRFYGVYIPTRYGGSLTITASEGSVEGLMGPDGRPRTNGGELGQDQHGWYTFAVKGAEGPYRVSSKFVQVGEAARRPWNFYYWPTKGDSIHEPWAGGNGRVDTTYVNGDDRLVATPGSYIAPGQDIVLPGANGLLETMPAEGDTATWFPNLYDDLTWRGPEGTLYQTPSPLLKYDQLFGSGARGWESANAQNQDINRWPGHCLGGAVASILLNEPIPAPGSGMTRDELKALWSELGENHLNHRIGDFATDIPGGPPRPGVDVTDRFAPQVHRMFEQHIRGRRQALLSNMRAFPPNGKENEVWNQGVGKVTTTYYAIPGKGERSVRLLVEAEANTGANLNEGDPKPRVVIYEYTLVYGLDGEIDQSKAYQSDWIAVRGDGMFAPLNVLELAESRWQGHNPYVTEANIRAVDLANGGGQVGRFAGAPPQFRPVGSYEAGRGPAFAGFGEGGMGIPGFQNNLPGAPAPRRGVLSRLFAR
;
A
#
# COMPACT_ATOMS: atom_id res chain seq x y z
N MET A 1 -51.51 -5.99 -15.97
CA MET A 1 -51.95 -4.58 -16.01
C MET A 1 -50.86 -3.77 -15.31
N ARG A 2 -49.97 -2.96 -15.91
CA ARG A 2 -49.65 -2.56 -17.29
C ARG A 2 -48.16 -2.88 -17.55
N ILE A 3 -47.88 -3.33 -18.77
CA ILE A 3 -46.54 -3.50 -19.35
C ILE A 3 -46.09 -2.13 -19.87
N GLY A 4 -44.86 -1.73 -19.55
CA GLY A 4 -44.23 -0.51 -20.07
C GLY A 4 -42.90 -0.85 -20.73
N ILE A 5 -42.93 -1.03 -22.05
CA ILE A 5 -41.77 -1.21 -22.92
C ILE A 5 -41.22 0.18 -23.22
N GLY A 6 -40.01 0.47 -22.75
CA GLY A 6 -39.25 1.67 -23.09
C GLY A 6 -38.10 1.33 -24.03
N LEU A 7 -38.43 1.01 -25.29
CA LEU A 7 -37.48 1.00 -26.40
C LEU A 7 -37.29 2.46 -26.87
N GLY A 8 -36.09 3.01 -26.70
CA GLY A 8 -35.83 4.42 -27.02
C GLY A 8 -34.33 4.73 -27.13
N GLY A 9 -33.72 4.21 -28.20
CA GLY A 9 -32.62 4.80 -28.96
C GLY A 9 -31.42 5.45 -28.25
N VAL A 10 -30.25 4.79 -28.33
CA VAL A 10 -28.96 5.43 -28.67
C VAL A 10 -28.08 4.40 -29.39
N ALA A 11 -28.35 4.17 -30.68
CA ALA A 11 -27.46 3.41 -31.58
C ALA A 11 -27.25 4.26 -32.84
N GLY A 12 -26.27 5.18 -32.81
CA GLY A 12 -26.16 6.18 -33.86
C GLY A 12 -24.87 7.02 -33.91
N TRP A 13 -23.74 6.52 -33.40
CA TRP A 13 -22.46 7.26 -33.51
C TRP A 13 -21.26 6.45 -34.01
N ALA A 14 -21.42 5.17 -34.34
CA ALA A 14 -20.34 4.34 -34.90
C ALA A 14 -20.14 4.46 -36.42
N LEU A 15 -20.93 5.29 -37.11
CA LEU A 15 -20.87 5.45 -38.58
C LEU A 15 -20.51 6.88 -39.06
N ILE A 16 -20.31 7.84 -38.15
CA ILE A 16 -20.03 9.25 -38.51
C ILE A 16 -18.52 9.56 -38.57
N ALA A 17 -17.64 8.58 -38.34
CA ALA A 17 -16.23 8.66 -38.74
C ALA A 17 -15.98 8.22 -40.20
N LEU A 18 -17.01 7.78 -40.95
CA LEU A 18 -16.86 7.33 -42.34
C LEU A 18 -17.85 7.95 -43.34
N ALA A 19 -18.73 8.88 -42.93
CA ALA A 19 -19.78 9.40 -43.81
C ALA A 19 -20.22 10.85 -43.50
N MET A 20 -19.28 11.80 -43.46
CA MET A 20 -19.60 13.23 -43.56
C MET A 20 -19.24 13.74 -44.97
N THR A 21 -20.31 14.04 -45.72
CA THR A 21 -20.39 14.94 -46.90
C THR A 21 -19.71 14.52 -48.21
N SER A 22 -20.40 13.65 -48.94
CA SER A 22 -20.48 13.71 -50.40
C SER A 22 -21.28 14.94 -50.84
N SER A 23 -20.60 16.07 -50.97
CA SER A 23 -21.07 17.17 -51.82
C SER A 23 -19.86 17.82 -52.50
N GLY A 24 -19.48 17.20 -53.62
CA GLY A 24 -18.80 17.80 -54.76
C GLY A 24 -17.56 18.65 -54.47
N ILE A 25 -16.41 17.98 -54.33
CA ILE A 25 -15.14 18.29 -55.02
C ILE A 25 -14.34 16.96 -54.99
N ALA A 26 -13.92 16.53 -56.19
CA ALA A 26 -12.83 15.60 -56.52
C ALA A 26 -12.61 14.31 -55.69
N ALA A 27 -12.46 13.19 -56.42
CA ALA A 27 -11.99 11.91 -55.92
C ALA A 27 -10.78 12.03 -54.97
N THR A 28 -10.99 11.72 -53.68
CA THR A 28 -9.89 11.40 -52.74
C THR A 28 -9.31 10.05 -53.14
N ALA A 29 -8.03 10.06 -53.52
CA ALA A 29 -7.30 8.89 -53.96
C ALA A 29 -7.29 7.79 -52.86
N PRO A 30 -7.02 6.51 -53.22
CA PRO A 30 -6.86 5.41 -52.26
C PRO A 30 -5.81 5.64 -51.14
N GLN A 31 -5.06 6.74 -51.19
CA GLN A 31 -4.02 7.16 -50.24
C GLN A 31 -4.56 7.82 -48.95
N ASP A 32 -5.86 8.15 -48.89
CA ASP A 32 -6.47 8.80 -47.70
C ASP A 32 -7.05 7.84 -46.65
N ARG A 33 -6.81 6.52 -46.81
CA ARG A 33 -7.30 5.53 -45.84
C ARG A 33 -6.41 5.52 -44.59
N VAL A 34 -6.99 5.89 -43.45
CA VAL A 34 -6.34 5.78 -42.13
C VAL A 34 -5.97 4.33 -41.85
N THR A 35 -4.68 4.09 -41.63
CA THR A 35 -4.13 2.77 -41.28
C THR A 35 -4.00 2.64 -39.76
N PRO A 36 -4.67 1.67 -39.12
CA PRO A 36 -4.60 1.53 -37.67
C PRO A 36 -3.23 1.00 -37.23
N ILE A 37 -2.65 1.65 -36.22
CA ILE A 37 -1.42 1.21 -35.54
C ILE A 37 -1.82 0.64 -34.18
N PRO A 38 -1.29 -0.54 -33.80
CA PRO A 38 -1.54 -1.09 -32.46
C PRO A 38 -0.97 -0.18 -31.37
N LEU A 39 -1.77 0.06 -30.33
CA LEU A 39 -1.34 0.78 -29.13
C LEU A 39 -0.13 0.09 -28.50
N GLY A 40 0.95 0.84 -28.22
CA GLY A 40 2.19 0.27 -27.67
C GLY A 40 2.97 -0.61 -28.65
N GLY A 41 2.56 -0.68 -29.93
CA GLY A 41 3.16 -1.48 -30.98
C GLY A 41 3.66 -0.66 -32.17
N ALA A 42 3.93 -1.33 -33.28
CA ALA A 42 4.45 -0.71 -34.49
C ALA A 42 4.02 -1.43 -35.77
N LEU A 43 4.06 -0.69 -36.88
CA LEU A 43 4.00 -1.22 -38.24
C LEU A 43 5.36 -1.00 -38.91
N THR A 44 5.86 -2.01 -39.62
CA THR A 44 7.11 -1.94 -40.41
C THR A 44 6.80 -1.82 -41.90
N ASP A 45 7.83 -1.52 -42.68
CA ASP A 45 7.79 -1.54 -44.16
C ASP A 45 6.72 -0.63 -44.77
N GLN A 46 6.37 0.44 -44.05
CA GLN A 46 5.49 1.48 -44.55
C GLN A 46 6.23 2.33 -45.59
N ARG A 47 5.51 2.86 -46.58
CA ARG A 47 6.12 3.63 -47.69
C ARG A 47 5.23 4.79 -48.10
N GLY A 48 5.89 5.90 -48.44
CA GLY A 48 5.26 7.15 -48.86
C GLY A 48 4.45 7.82 -47.76
N ASP A 49 3.86 8.95 -48.12
CA ASP A 49 2.97 9.72 -47.24
C ASP A 49 1.70 8.92 -46.95
N ARG A 50 1.36 8.77 -45.67
CA ARG A 50 0.21 7.97 -45.22
C ARG A 50 -0.44 8.54 -43.97
N PHE A 51 -1.73 8.30 -43.84
CA PHE A 51 -2.51 8.56 -42.64
C PHE A 51 -2.59 7.32 -41.76
N TYR A 52 -2.47 7.55 -40.45
CA TYR A 52 -2.51 6.52 -39.42
C TYR A 52 -3.49 6.88 -38.32
N GLY A 53 -3.94 5.85 -37.61
CA GLY A 53 -4.83 5.99 -36.46
C GLY A 53 -4.38 5.11 -35.29
N VAL A 54 -4.53 5.59 -34.06
CA VAL A 54 -4.34 4.79 -32.84
C VAL A 54 -5.52 5.04 -31.90
N TYR A 55 -6.06 3.97 -31.31
CA TYR A 55 -7.18 4.07 -30.38
C TYR A 55 -6.67 4.15 -28.94
N ILE A 56 -7.14 5.13 -28.17
CA ILE A 56 -6.88 5.29 -26.74
C ILE A 56 -8.12 4.87 -25.96
N PRO A 57 -8.05 3.83 -25.10
CA PRO A 57 -9.26 3.24 -24.52
C PRO A 57 -9.72 3.90 -23.21
N THR A 58 -8.86 4.63 -22.51
CA THR A 58 -9.14 5.20 -21.19
C THR A 58 -9.54 6.67 -21.27
N ARG A 59 -10.55 7.06 -20.48
CA ARG A 59 -10.98 8.46 -20.35
C ARG A 59 -10.09 9.30 -19.43
N TYR A 60 -9.21 8.69 -18.63
CA TYR A 60 -8.43 9.39 -17.59
C TYR A 60 -7.17 10.11 -18.11
N GLY A 61 -7.03 10.21 -19.43
CA GLY A 61 -5.90 10.85 -20.10
C GLY A 61 -4.62 10.01 -20.04
N GLY A 62 -3.49 10.66 -20.27
CA GLY A 62 -2.17 10.09 -20.46
C GLY A 62 -1.41 10.81 -21.58
N SER A 63 -0.19 10.37 -21.85
CA SER A 63 0.65 10.88 -22.94
C SER A 63 0.74 9.86 -24.07
N LEU A 64 0.39 10.29 -25.29
CA LEU A 64 0.55 9.52 -26.52
C LEU A 64 1.78 10.03 -27.28
N THR A 65 2.77 9.17 -27.45
CA THR A 65 3.94 9.41 -28.30
C THR A 65 3.86 8.55 -29.56
N ILE A 66 4.02 9.20 -30.71
CA ILE A 66 4.15 8.59 -32.02
C ILE A 66 5.57 8.80 -32.52
N THR A 67 6.17 7.76 -33.07
CA THR A 67 7.52 7.84 -33.66
C THR A 67 7.54 7.16 -35.02
N ALA A 68 8.10 7.83 -36.02
CA ALA A 68 8.43 7.27 -37.32
C ALA A 68 9.97 7.19 -37.44
N SER A 69 10.50 6.10 -38.00
CA SER A 69 11.95 5.94 -38.21
C SER A 69 12.49 6.81 -39.35
N GLU A 70 11.60 7.29 -40.23
CA GLU A 70 11.87 8.20 -41.34
C GLU A 70 10.62 9.06 -41.58
N GLY A 71 10.81 10.25 -42.16
CA GLY A 71 9.75 11.25 -42.33
C GLY A 71 9.39 12.02 -41.05
N SER A 72 8.39 12.89 -41.15
CA SER A 72 7.83 13.69 -40.06
C SER A 72 6.44 13.20 -39.66
N VAL A 73 6.19 13.10 -38.35
CA VAL A 73 4.83 12.91 -37.81
C VAL A 73 4.13 14.26 -37.77
N GLU A 74 3.01 14.40 -38.47
CA GLU A 74 2.28 15.67 -38.61
C GLU A 74 0.79 15.53 -38.29
N GLY A 75 0.20 16.62 -37.81
CA GLY A 75 -1.25 16.77 -37.72
C GLY A 75 -1.93 15.75 -36.80
N LEU A 76 -1.37 15.49 -35.61
CA LEU A 76 -2.03 14.64 -34.62
C LEU A 76 -3.35 15.29 -34.16
N MET A 77 -4.47 14.66 -34.49
CA MET A 77 -5.81 15.08 -34.14
C MET A 77 -6.43 14.11 -33.14
N GLY A 78 -7.13 14.66 -32.15
CA GLY A 78 -7.92 13.89 -31.18
C GLY A 78 -9.29 13.49 -31.70
N PRO A 79 -10.05 12.68 -30.94
CA PRO A 79 -11.39 12.23 -31.29
C PRO A 79 -12.41 13.38 -31.39
N ASP A 80 -12.12 14.54 -30.78
CA ASP A 80 -12.89 15.77 -30.88
C ASP A 80 -12.53 16.63 -32.12
N GLY A 81 -11.66 16.12 -33.00
CA GLY A 81 -11.17 16.81 -34.19
C GLY A 81 -10.19 17.95 -33.91
N ARG A 82 -9.75 18.14 -32.66
CA ARG A 82 -8.81 19.21 -32.30
C ARG A 82 -7.37 18.71 -32.35
N PRO A 83 -6.40 19.59 -32.69
CA PRO A 83 -4.99 19.23 -32.72
C PRO A 83 -4.47 18.88 -31.32
N ARG A 84 -3.46 18.02 -31.29
CA ARG A 84 -2.75 17.55 -30.09
C ARG A 84 -1.25 17.60 -30.32
N THR A 85 -0.51 17.79 -29.24
CA THR A 85 0.95 17.73 -29.28
C THR A 85 1.41 16.29 -29.11
N ASN A 86 2.25 15.81 -30.03
CA ASN A 86 2.86 14.48 -29.91
C ASN A 86 3.72 14.40 -28.63
N GLY A 87 3.46 13.42 -27.77
CA GLY A 87 4.05 13.29 -26.43
C GLY A 87 3.41 14.17 -25.35
N GLY A 88 2.41 14.98 -25.70
CA GLY A 88 1.66 15.79 -24.74
C GLY A 88 0.60 14.99 -23.98
N GLU A 89 0.16 15.55 -22.85
CA GLU A 89 -0.99 15.05 -22.09
C GLU A 89 -2.30 15.25 -22.87
N LEU A 90 -3.11 14.20 -22.98
CA LEU A 90 -4.34 14.20 -23.78
C LEU A 90 -5.54 14.83 -23.06
N GLY A 91 -5.54 14.85 -21.72
CA GLY A 91 -6.65 15.35 -20.91
C GLY A 91 -7.77 14.33 -20.69
N GLN A 92 -8.74 14.68 -19.84
CA GLN A 92 -9.87 13.81 -19.48
C GLN A 92 -10.94 13.75 -20.59
N ASP A 93 -11.63 12.61 -20.67
CA ASP A 93 -12.74 12.36 -21.60
C ASP A 93 -12.35 12.51 -23.07
N GLN A 94 -11.10 12.15 -23.38
CA GLN A 94 -10.53 12.18 -24.73
C GLN A 94 -10.17 10.76 -25.23
N HIS A 95 -10.89 9.73 -24.77
CA HIS A 95 -10.72 8.38 -25.31
C HIS A 95 -11.31 8.29 -26.73
N GLY A 96 -10.75 7.41 -27.56
CA GLY A 96 -11.17 7.25 -28.95
C GLY A 96 -10.00 7.20 -29.92
N TRP A 97 -10.31 7.42 -31.20
CA TRP A 97 -9.33 7.40 -32.29
C TRP A 97 -8.57 8.72 -32.38
N TYR A 98 -7.24 8.62 -32.40
CA TYR A 98 -6.31 9.69 -32.71
C TYR A 98 -5.71 9.44 -34.08
N THR A 99 -5.75 10.44 -34.96
CA THR A 99 -5.27 10.32 -36.34
C THR A 99 -4.11 11.26 -36.61
N PHE A 100 -3.16 10.86 -37.43
CA PHE A 100 -2.00 11.67 -37.83
C PHE A 100 -1.48 11.24 -39.19
N ALA A 101 -0.58 12.02 -39.79
CA ALA A 101 0.13 11.66 -41.02
C ALA A 101 1.61 11.43 -40.73
N VAL A 102 2.24 10.52 -41.48
CA VAL A 102 3.70 10.51 -41.66
C VAL A 102 3.99 10.99 -43.07
N LYS A 103 4.84 12.02 -43.21
CA LYS A 103 5.18 12.62 -44.51
C LYS A 103 6.67 12.71 -44.74
N GLY A 104 7.06 12.79 -46.01
CA GLY A 104 8.46 13.04 -46.41
C GLY A 104 9.40 11.86 -46.11
N ALA A 105 8.88 10.64 -46.06
CA ALA A 105 9.70 9.44 -46.02
C ALA A 105 10.06 9.01 -47.46
N GLU A 106 11.35 8.96 -47.76
CA GLU A 106 11.88 8.57 -49.08
C GLU A 106 12.08 7.04 -49.16
N GLY A 107 12.35 6.40 -48.02
CA GLY A 107 12.52 4.96 -47.86
C GLY A 107 11.39 4.26 -47.10
N PRO A 108 11.50 2.92 -46.95
CA PRO A 108 10.63 2.16 -46.05
C PRO A 108 10.84 2.58 -44.60
N TYR A 109 9.75 2.80 -43.87
CA TYR A 109 9.82 3.24 -42.47
C TYR A 109 8.99 2.38 -41.52
N ARG A 110 9.35 2.47 -40.24
CA ARG A 110 8.61 1.93 -39.11
C ARG A 110 7.88 3.07 -38.41
N VAL A 111 6.58 2.91 -38.19
CA VAL A 111 5.77 3.82 -37.37
C VAL A 111 5.32 3.10 -36.10
N SER A 112 5.43 3.75 -34.96
CA SER A 112 5.16 3.15 -33.64
C SER A 112 4.39 4.11 -32.74
N SER A 113 3.63 3.53 -31.80
CA SER A 113 2.91 4.27 -30.79
C SER A 113 3.32 3.82 -29.39
N LYS A 114 3.32 4.75 -28.43
CA LYS A 114 3.49 4.51 -27.00
C LYS A 114 2.49 5.35 -26.25
N PHE A 115 1.74 4.75 -25.34
CA PHE A 115 0.82 5.46 -24.47
C PHE A 115 1.10 5.13 -23.01
N VAL A 116 1.31 6.17 -22.21
CA VAL A 116 1.61 6.07 -20.78
C VAL A 116 0.69 6.98 -20.00
N GLN A 117 0.03 6.44 -18.98
CA GLN A 117 -0.75 7.21 -18.03
C GLN A 117 0.00 7.27 -16.69
N VAL A 118 0.09 8.46 -16.10
CA VAL A 118 0.69 8.65 -14.78
C VAL A 118 -0.35 9.27 -13.84
N GLY A 119 -0.77 8.51 -12.84
CA GLY A 119 -1.60 8.99 -11.74
C GLY A 119 -0.75 9.31 -10.52
N GLU A 120 -1.00 10.44 -9.87
CA GLU A 120 -0.32 10.82 -8.63
C GLU A 120 -1.27 11.54 -7.69
N ALA A 121 -1.32 11.06 -6.45
CA ALA A 121 -2.11 11.65 -5.38
C ALA A 121 -1.67 13.08 -5.10
N ALA A 122 -2.60 13.92 -4.65
CA ALA A 122 -2.33 15.33 -4.32
C ALA A 122 -1.30 15.45 -3.19
N ARG A 123 -1.28 14.47 -2.28
CA ARG A 123 -0.23 14.27 -1.27
C ARG A 123 0.20 12.81 -1.29
N ARG A 124 1.51 12.57 -1.37
CA ARG A 124 2.05 11.22 -1.21
C ARG A 124 1.94 10.78 0.26
N PRO A 125 1.59 9.52 0.54
CA PRO A 125 1.69 8.96 1.87
C PRO A 125 3.14 9.04 2.38
N TRP A 126 3.34 9.46 3.62
CA TRP A 126 4.67 9.51 4.23
C TRP A 126 5.19 8.11 4.57
N ASN A 127 6.51 7.94 4.59
CA ASN A 127 7.16 6.67 4.94
C ASN A 127 7.13 6.42 6.44
N PHE A 128 7.04 5.16 6.83
CA PHE A 128 6.98 4.75 8.22
C PHE A 128 7.75 3.46 8.48
N TYR A 129 7.99 3.17 9.75
CA TYR A 129 8.42 1.86 10.19
C TYR A 129 7.21 1.08 10.68
N TYR A 130 7.09 -0.20 10.30
CA TYR A 130 5.89 -0.99 10.59
C TYR A 130 5.73 -1.34 12.06
N TRP A 131 6.73 -1.06 12.91
CA TRP A 131 6.72 -1.32 14.35
C TRP A 131 6.31 -2.77 14.65
N PRO A 132 7.21 -3.75 14.49
CA PRO A 132 6.90 -5.15 14.77
C PRO A 132 6.35 -5.32 16.19
N THR A 133 5.37 -6.20 16.34
CA THR A 133 4.94 -6.66 17.67
C THR A 133 5.78 -7.83 18.17
N LYS A 134 6.69 -8.36 17.34
CA LYS A 134 7.67 -9.35 17.77
C LYS A 134 8.62 -8.68 18.76
N GLY A 135 8.67 -9.19 19.99
CA GLY A 135 9.69 -8.79 20.95
C GLY A 135 11.06 -9.37 20.60
N ASP A 136 12.09 -8.76 21.17
CA ASP A 136 13.47 -9.23 21.11
C ASP A 136 13.58 -10.71 21.46
N SER A 137 14.53 -11.43 20.88
CA SER A 137 14.61 -12.88 21.10
C SER A 137 16.03 -13.40 21.00
N ILE A 138 16.35 -14.41 21.80
CA ILE A 138 17.47 -15.31 21.52
C ILE A 138 16.95 -16.45 20.66
N HIS A 139 17.68 -16.79 19.61
CA HIS A 139 17.33 -17.87 18.69
C HIS A 139 18.58 -18.54 18.15
N GLU A 140 18.40 -19.74 17.58
CA GLU A 140 19.42 -20.42 16.79
C GLU A 140 19.82 -19.52 15.61
N PRO A 141 21.12 -19.34 15.27
CA PRO A 141 21.53 -18.54 14.12
C PRO A 141 20.83 -19.00 12.82
N TRP A 142 20.38 -18.05 11.99
CA TRP A 142 19.68 -18.40 10.74
C TRP A 142 20.56 -19.14 9.73
N ALA A 143 21.88 -18.99 9.85
CA ALA A 143 22.86 -19.72 9.07
C ALA A 143 24.13 -19.91 9.91
N GLY A 144 24.78 -21.07 9.75
CA GLY A 144 26.06 -21.35 10.39
C GLY A 144 26.00 -21.70 11.88
N GLY A 145 24.80 -21.85 12.46
CA GLY A 145 24.62 -22.34 13.83
C GLY A 145 24.85 -23.85 13.95
N ASN A 146 24.90 -24.35 15.19
CA ASN A 146 25.20 -25.75 15.51
C ASN A 146 23.93 -26.62 15.64
N GLY A 147 22.74 -26.03 15.51
CA GLY A 147 21.43 -26.68 15.65
C GLY A 147 21.13 -27.13 17.08
N ARG A 148 21.61 -26.42 18.10
CA ARG A 148 21.44 -26.74 19.52
C ARG A 148 21.01 -25.54 20.33
N VAL A 149 20.21 -25.81 21.36
CA VAL A 149 19.83 -24.79 22.35
C VAL A 149 20.97 -24.63 23.35
N ASP A 150 21.83 -23.63 23.14
CA ASP A 150 23.00 -23.40 24.00
C ASP A 150 22.69 -22.50 25.21
N THR A 151 21.69 -21.61 25.09
CA THR A 151 21.22 -20.76 26.18
C THR A 151 20.35 -21.58 27.13
N THR A 152 20.86 -21.79 28.35
CA THR A 152 20.25 -22.70 29.35
C THR A 152 19.64 -21.99 30.55
N TYR A 153 19.62 -20.66 30.54
CA TYR A 153 19.16 -19.82 31.64
C TYR A 153 18.30 -18.66 31.11
N VAL A 154 17.60 -17.99 32.03
CA VAL A 154 16.84 -16.77 31.76
C VAL A 154 17.07 -15.74 32.86
N ASN A 155 17.01 -14.46 32.52
CA ASN A 155 17.07 -13.33 33.43
C ASN A 155 15.71 -12.62 33.48
N GLY A 156 15.46 -11.85 34.54
CA GLY A 156 14.23 -11.05 34.62
C GLY A 156 12.96 -11.91 34.60
N ASP A 157 12.02 -11.56 33.74
CA ASP A 157 10.81 -12.33 33.45
C ASP A 157 10.84 -13.02 32.08
N ASP A 158 12.03 -13.11 31.46
CA ASP A 158 12.25 -13.85 30.22
C ASP A 158 11.83 -15.31 30.33
N ARG A 159 11.49 -15.88 29.17
CA ARG A 159 10.95 -17.22 29.05
C ARG A 159 11.77 -18.07 28.11
N LEU A 160 12.27 -19.17 28.65
CA LEU A 160 12.88 -20.25 27.87
C LEU A 160 11.76 -21.03 27.16
N VAL A 161 11.78 -21.04 25.83
CA VAL A 161 10.74 -21.68 24.98
C VAL A 161 11.25 -22.90 24.22
N ALA A 162 12.55 -23.18 24.31
CA ALA A 162 13.18 -24.40 23.78
C ALA A 162 13.95 -25.15 24.88
N THR A 163 14.01 -26.48 24.79
CA THR A 163 14.67 -27.32 25.81
C THR A 163 16.20 -27.22 25.67
N PRO A 164 16.95 -26.88 26.73
CA PRO A 164 18.41 -26.84 26.73
C PRO A 164 19.06 -28.09 26.15
N GLY A 165 20.08 -27.91 25.29
CA GLY A 165 20.83 -28.97 24.63
C GLY A 165 20.04 -29.77 23.58
N SER A 166 18.76 -29.50 23.36
CA SER A 166 17.97 -30.19 22.35
C SER A 166 18.30 -29.70 20.94
N TYR A 167 17.84 -30.43 19.93
CA TYR A 167 17.91 -29.97 18.54
C TYR A 167 16.95 -28.81 18.31
N ILE A 168 17.40 -27.80 17.58
CA ILE A 168 16.59 -26.65 17.16
C ILE A 168 16.93 -26.27 15.72
N ALA A 169 15.91 -25.87 14.94
CA ALA A 169 16.13 -25.47 13.56
C ALA A 169 16.62 -24.01 13.47
N PRO A 170 17.37 -23.65 12.41
CA PRO A 170 17.85 -22.29 12.19
C PRO A 170 16.75 -21.22 12.32
N GLY A 171 17.03 -20.18 13.12
CA GLY A 171 16.14 -19.05 13.35
C GLY A 171 14.99 -19.29 14.32
N GLN A 172 14.81 -20.50 14.87
CA GLN A 172 13.78 -20.76 15.88
C GLN A 172 14.14 -20.14 17.23
N ASP A 173 13.13 -19.58 17.88
CA ASP A 173 13.27 -18.89 19.16
C ASP A 173 13.64 -19.85 20.29
N ILE A 174 14.56 -19.40 21.15
CA ILE A 174 15.07 -20.10 22.33
C ILE A 174 14.62 -19.38 23.60
N VAL A 175 14.85 -18.07 23.66
CA VAL A 175 14.37 -17.20 24.76
C VAL A 175 13.54 -16.09 24.17
N LEU A 176 12.38 -15.86 24.79
CA LEU A 176 11.48 -14.74 24.50
C LEU A 176 11.37 -13.82 25.70
N PRO A 177 11.00 -12.54 25.49
CA PRO A 177 10.81 -11.60 26.59
C PRO A 177 9.61 -12.01 27.43
N GLY A 178 9.63 -11.60 28.69
CA GLY A 178 8.48 -11.71 29.57
C GLY A 178 7.37 -10.69 29.29
N ALA A 179 6.52 -10.47 30.28
CA ALA A 179 5.39 -9.54 30.20
C ALA A 179 5.84 -8.07 30.15
N ASN A 180 7.05 -7.77 30.62
CA ASN A 180 7.65 -6.44 30.48
C ASN A 180 8.12 -6.15 29.03
N GLY A 181 8.13 -7.14 28.13
CA GLY A 181 8.51 -6.99 26.74
C GLY A 181 9.99 -6.71 26.48
N LEU A 182 10.87 -6.79 27.49
CA LEU A 182 12.31 -6.56 27.38
C LEU A 182 13.05 -7.89 27.48
N LEU A 183 14.05 -8.09 26.63
CA LEU A 183 14.94 -9.26 26.71
C LEU A 183 16.12 -8.92 27.62
N GLU A 184 16.19 -9.53 28.81
CA GLU A 184 17.31 -9.34 29.76
C GLU A 184 18.35 -10.46 29.71
N THR A 185 18.01 -11.58 29.09
CA THR A 185 18.87 -12.74 28.93
C THR A 185 19.89 -12.47 27.85
N MET A 186 21.15 -12.82 28.14
CA MET A 186 22.23 -12.77 27.16
C MET A 186 22.35 -14.13 26.47
N PRO A 187 22.57 -14.18 25.14
CA PRO A 187 22.76 -15.45 24.44
C PRO A 187 24.04 -16.14 24.93
N ALA A 188 23.99 -17.47 25.04
CA ALA A 188 25.19 -18.29 25.17
C ALA A 188 25.96 -18.35 23.85
N GLU A 189 27.23 -18.78 23.90
CA GLU A 189 28.00 -19.06 22.69
C GLU A 189 27.32 -20.17 21.88
N GLY A 190 27.04 -19.90 20.61
CA GLY A 190 26.29 -20.79 19.71
C GLY A 190 24.91 -20.24 19.33
N ASP A 191 24.30 -19.44 20.20
CA ASP A 191 23.04 -18.75 19.96
C ASP A 191 23.24 -17.29 19.51
N THR A 192 22.17 -16.63 19.08
CA THR A 192 22.18 -15.20 18.71
C THR A 192 20.98 -14.47 19.27
N ALA A 193 21.17 -13.21 19.69
CA ALA A 193 20.08 -12.31 20.05
C ALA A 193 19.74 -11.37 18.88
N THR A 194 18.46 -11.14 18.64
CA THR A 194 17.96 -10.13 17.70
C THR A 194 17.16 -9.07 18.41
N TRP A 195 17.49 -7.82 18.11
CA TRP A 195 16.67 -6.65 18.43
C TRP A 195 15.63 -6.40 17.35
N PHE A 196 14.38 -6.27 17.76
CA PHE A 196 13.26 -5.83 16.94
C PHE A 196 12.76 -4.48 17.46
N PRO A 197 13.12 -3.36 16.81
CA PRO A 197 12.66 -2.04 17.25
C PRO A 197 11.13 -2.01 17.35
N ASN A 198 10.57 -1.87 18.53
CA ASN A 198 9.12 -2.00 18.73
C ASN A 198 8.55 -0.83 19.53
N LEU A 199 7.22 -0.80 19.72
CA LEU A 199 6.57 0.31 20.42
C LEU A 199 6.90 0.39 21.90
N TYR A 200 7.25 -0.74 22.50
CA TYR A 200 7.44 -0.90 23.94
C TYR A 200 8.92 -1.05 24.33
N ASP A 201 9.87 -0.71 23.47
CA ASP A 201 11.30 -0.77 23.81
C ASP A 201 11.68 0.15 24.99
N ASP A 202 12.78 -0.18 25.65
CA ASP A 202 13.44 0.71 26.62
C ASP A 202 14.21 1.83 25.89
N LEU A 203 14.87 2.73 26.63
CA LEU A 203 15.77 3.75 26.08
C LEU A 203 17.03 3.16 25.46
N THR A 204 17.39 1.95 25.89
CA THR A 204 18.55 1.23 25.38
C THR A 204 18.29 -0.26 25.25
N TRP A 205 18.91 -0.88 24.25
CA TRP A 205 19.02 -2.32 24.11
C TRP A 205 20.46 -2.77 24.34
N ARG A 206 20.66 -3.92 24.99
CA ARG A 206 21.97 -4.53 25.17
C ARG A 206 22.19 -5.59 24.10
N GLY A 207 23.16 -5.35 23.21
CA GLY A 207 23.53 -6.30 22.17
C GLY A 207 24.16 -7.58 22.71
N PRO A 208 24.23 -8.64 21.88
CA PRO A 208 24.80 -9.94 22.27
C PRO A 208 26.25 -9.84 22.77
N GLU A 209 27.01 -8.85 22.29
CA GLU A 209 28.38 -8.53 22.72
C GLU A 209 28.45 -7.62 23.96
N GLY A 210 27.30 -7.24 24.52
CA GLY A 210 27.18 -6.42 25.72
C GLY A 210 27.17 -4.91 25.47
N THR A 211 27.26 -4.45 24.22
CA THR A 211 27.18 -3.01 23.89
C THR A 211 25.78 -2.49 24.16
N LEU A 212 25.66 -1.28 24.71
CA LEU A 212 24.38 -0.59 24.84
C LEU A 212 24.12 0.29 23.61
N TYR A 213 22.99 0.03 22.95
CA TYR A 213 22.51 0.79 21.80
C TYR A 213 21.34 1.67 22.24
N GLN A 214 21.27 2.90 21.73
CA GLN A 214 20.09 3.76 21.91
C GLN A 214 18.96 3.26 21.02
N THR A 215 17.74 3.24 21.56
CA THR A 215 16.57 2.69 20.89
C THR A 215 15.43 3.72 20.83
N PRO A 216 14.60 3.72 19.76
CA PRO A 216 13.30 4.36 19.81
C PRO A 216 12.47 3.74 20.94
N SER A 217 11.73 4.55 21.67
CA SER A 217 10.97 4.13 22.86
C SER A 217 9.64 4.87 22.96
N PRO A 218 8.78 4.79 21.92
CA PRO A 218 7.65 5.68 21.76
C PRO A 218 6.67 5.58 22.93
N LEU A 219 6.29 4.37 23.38
CA LEU A 219 5.34 4.22 24.48
C LEU A 219 5.96 4.51 25.85
N LEU A 220 7.25 4.25 26.06
CA LEU A 220 7.93 4.63 27.30
C LEU A 220 7.98 6.15 27.46
N LYS A 221 8.32 6.88 26.39
CA LYS A 221 8.29 8.35 26.39
C LYS A 221 6.86 8.86 26.55
N TYR A 222 5.90 8.26 25.85
CA TYR A 222 4.48 8.59 25.98
C TYR A 222 4.01 8.46 27.44
N ASP A 223 4.30 7.34 28.08
CA ASP A 223 3.94 7.12 29.48
C ASP A 223 4.55 8.17 30.39
N GLN A 224 5.81 8.53 30.19
CA GLN A 224 6.48 9.55 31.00
C GLN A 224 5.93 10.96 30.79
N LEU A 225 5.47 11.29 29.58
CA LEU A 225 4.86 12.59 29.28
C LEU A 225 3.43 12.71 29.82
N PHE A 226 2.66 11.62 29.82
CA PHE A 226 1.23 11.64 30.12
C PHE A 226 0.83 10.90 31.40
N GLY A 227 1.76 10.23 32.08
CA GLY A 227 1.47 9.45 33.28
C GLY A 227 0.62 8.21 33.02
N SER A 228 0.71 7.62 31.82
CA SER A 228 -0.05 6.43 31.43
C SER A 228 0.69 5.11 31.71
N GLY A 229 0.03 3.99 31.39
CA GLY A 229 0.59 2.64 31.38
C GLY A 229 0.45 1.96 30.00
N ALA A 230 0.59 2.74 28.93
CA ALA A 230 0.47 2.28 27.55
C ALA A 230 1.56 1.26 27.20
N ARG A 231 2.81 1.49 27.62
CA ARG A 231 3.94 0.58 27.31
C ARG A 231 3.71 -0.81 27.87
N GLY A 232 3.42 -0.89 29.17
CA GLY A 232 3.18 -2.16 29.87
C GLY A 232 1.93 -2.88 29.37
N TRP A 233 0.91 -2.15 28.91
CA TRP A 233 -0.24 -2.76 28.23
C TRP A 233 0.18 -3.37 26.90
N GLU A 234 0.96 -2.64 26.09
CA GLU A 234 1.40 -3.09 24.77
C GLU A 234 2.27 -4.36 24.87
N SER A 235 3.27 -4.35 25.74
CA SER A 235 4.16 -5.49 25.95
C SER A 235 3.42 -6.73 26.43
N ALA A 236 2.39 -6.57 27.27
CA ALA A 236 1.63 -7.69 27.80
C ALA A 236 0.56 -8.25 26.84
N ASN A 237 0.03 -7.45 25.91
CA ASN A 237 -1.16 -7.81 25.12
C ASN A 237 -0.91 -7.90 23.61
N ALA A 238 0.02 -7.12 23.07
CA ALA A 238 0.28 -7.06 21.63
C ALA A 238 1.49 -7.90 21.20
N GLN A 239 2.39 -8.21 22.14
CA GLN A 239 3.63 -8.93 21.86
C GLN A 239 3.38 -10.27 21.17
N ASN A 240 3.91 -10.42 19.97
CA ASN A 240 3.90 -11.67 19.24
C ASN A 240 5.01 -12.60 19.74
N GLN A 241 4.61 -13.76 20.27
CA GLN A 241 5.52 -14.80 20.75
C GLN A 241 5.81 -15.89 19.70
N ASP A 242 5.33 -15.73 18.47
CA ASP A 242 5.66 -16.60 17.34
C ASP A 242 6.99 -16.20 16.67
N ILE A 243 7.56 -17.08 15.86
CA ILE A 243 8.77 -16.83 15.05
C ILE A 243 8.52 -15.78 13.94
N ASN A 244 7.25 -15.52 13.63
CA ASN A 244 6.84 -14.57 12.60
C ASN A 244 7.19 -13.12 12.99
N ARG A 245 7.85 -12.39 12.10
CA ARG A 245 8.36 -11.03 12.34
C ARG A 245 7.56 -9.92 11.66
N TRP A 246 6.72 -10.30 10.71
CA TRP A 246 5.90 -9.38 9.94
C TRP A 246 4.69 -8.78 10.70
N PRO A 247 4.13 -9.40 11.76
CA PRO A 247 3.09 -8.74 12.55
C PRO A 247 3.61 -7.45 13.18
N GLY A 248 2.83 -6.38 13.05
CA GLY A 248 3.19 -5.03 13.47
C GLY A 248 2.05 -4.05 13.17
N HIS A 249 2.30 -2.77 13.42
CA HIS A 249 1.34 -1.68 13.24
C HIS A 249 1.31 -1.11 11.81
N CYS A 250 1.46 -1.97 10.79
CA CYS A 250 1.55 -1.52 9.41
C CYS A 250 0.22 -0.98 8.86
N LEU A 251 -0.92 -1.48 9.36
CA LEU A 251 -2.22 -0.97 8.96
C LEU A 251 -2.38 0.47 9.43
N GLY A 252 -2.14 0.71 10.72
CA GLY A 252 -2.25 2.05 11.27
C GLY A 252 -1.25 3.03 10.67
N GLY A 253 -0.01 2.60 10.43
CA GLY A 253 0.99 3.41 9.74
C GLY A 253 0.56 3.80 8.33
N ALA A 254 0.00 2.85 7.55
CA ALA A 254 -0.53 3.14 6.23
C ALA A 254 -1.73 4.10 6.28
N VAL A 255 -2.68 3.91 7.17
CA VAL A 255 -3.85 4.80 7.33
C VAL A 255 -3.42 6.21 7.73
N ALA A 256 -2.57 6.34 8.75
CA ALA A 256 -2.02 7.61 9.19
C ALA A 256 -1.24 8.32 8.07
N SER A 257 -0.45 7.59 7.30
CA SER A 257 0.29 8.13 6.16
C SER A 257 -0.59 8.73 5.08
N ILE A 258 -1.74 8.11 4.82
CA ILE A 258 -2.69 8.57 3.81
C ILE A 258 -3.50 9.76 4.32
N LEU A 259 -3.91 9.79 5.59
CA LEU A 259 -4.90 10.75 6.08
C LEU A 259 -4.31 11.97 6.78
N LEU A 260 -3.13 11.86 7.40
CA LEU A 260 -2.54 12.91 8.22
C LEU A 260 -1.35 13.59 7.53
N ASN A 261 -1.07 14.82 7.94
CA ASN A 261 0.21 15.43 7.61
C ASN A 261 1.34 14.61 8.25
N GLU A 262 2.53 14.61 7.64
CA GLU A 262 3.67 13.95 8.26
C GLU A 262 3.94 14.56 9.64
N PRO A 263 4.01 13.74 10.71
CA PRO A 263 4.10 14.25 12.06
C PRO A 263 5.35 15.10 12.32
N ILE A 264 5.19 16.16 13.12
CA ILE A 264 6.30 17.02 13.55
C ILE A 264 6.30 17.04 15.08
N PRO A 265 7.26 16.39 15.75
CA PRO A 265 7.28 16.32 17.20
C PRO A 265 7.49 17.71 17.81
N ALA A 266 6.73 18.01 18.86
CA ALA A 266 6.94 19.20 19.67
C ALA A 266 8.32 19.11 20.36
N PRO A 267 9.14 20.18 20.37
CA PRO A 267 10.50 20.14 20.94
C PRO A 267 10.57 19.60 22.37
N GLY A 268 9.63 20.00 23.23
CA GLY A 268 9.57 19.59 24.63
C GLY A 268 9.03 18.18 24.86
N SER A 269 8.61 17.47 23.81
CA SER A 269 8.24 16.06 23.91
C SER A 269 9.46 15.15 23.99
N GLY A 270 10.60 15.54 23.41
CA GLY A 270 11.79 14.67 23.29
C GLY A 270 11.57 13.40 22.45
N MET A 271 10.45 13.33 21.71
CA MET A 271 10.16 12.27 20.76
C MET A 271 10.83 12.57 19.42
N THR A 272 11.28 11.53 18.74
CA THR A 272 11.67 11.62 17.34
C THR A 272 10.44 11.66 16.44
N ARG A 273 10.63 12.01 15.17
CA ARG A 273 9.57 11.95 14.17
C ARG A 273 8.98 10.55 14.04
N ASP A 274 9.83 9.52 14.04
CA ASP A 274 9.38 8.14 13.88
C ASP A 274 8.68 7.63 15.14
N GLU A 275 9.14 7.98 16.34
CA GLU A 275 8.40 7.67 17.57
C GLU A 275 6.98 8.27 17.54
N LEU A 276 6.82 9.48 17.02
CA LEU A 276 5.51 10.09 16.86
C LEU A 276 4.67 9.43 15.77
N LYS A 277 5.28 9.02 14.64
CA LYS A 277 4.60 8.17 13.64
C LYS A 277 4.15 6.85 14.25
N ALA A 278 4.93 6.25 15.15
CA ALA A 278 4.62 5.03 15.87
C ALA A 278 3.32 5.14 16.68
N LEU A 279 3.15 6.26 17.39
CA LEU A 279 1.94 6.50 18.17
C LEU A 279 0.70 6.65 17.26
N TRP A 280 0.84 7.32 16.11
CA TRP A 280 -0.24 7.38 15.12
C TRP A 280 -0.54 6.01 14.49
N SER A 281 0.49 5.19 14.26
CA SER A 281 0.33 3.81 13.83
C SER A 281 -0.48 3.00 14.85
N GLU A 282 -0.21 3.15 16.15
CA GLU A 282 -0.99 2.45 17.17
C GLU A 282 -2.48 2.87 17.14
N LEU A 283 -2.77 4.17 17.03
CA LEU A 283 -4.18 4.64 16.94
C LEU A 283 -4.90 4.17 15.67
N GLY A 284 -4.16 3.98 14.58
CA GLY A 284 -4.71 3.57 13.29
C GLY A 284 -4.89 2.05 13.14
N GLU A 285 -4.40 1.24 14.07
CA GLU A 285 -4.32 -0.22 13.87
C GLU A 285 -5.68 -0.92 13.93
N ASN A 286 -6.67 -0.31 14.57
CA ASN A 286 -8.01 -0.89 14.67
C ASN A 286 -8.81 -0.71 13.36
N HIS A 287 -8.85 -1.76 12.54
CA HIS A 287 -9.55 -1.78 11.25
C HIS A 287 -11.04 -1.41 11.31
N LEU A 288 -11.72 -1.57 12.45
CA LEU A 288 -13.15 -1.24 12.60
C LEU A 288 -13.42 0.26 12.63
N ASN A 289 -12.38 1.08 12.74
CA ASN A 289 -12.49 2.52 12.85
C ASN A 289 -12.41 3.26 11.51
N HIS A 290 -12.16 2.54 10.42
CA HIS A 290 -11.94 3.15 9.11
C HIS A 290 -13.17 2.97 8.24
N ARG A 291 -13.73 4.08 7.75
CA ARG A 291 -14.80 4.04 6.76
C ARG A 291 -14.17 3.83 5.39
N ILE A 292 -14.45 2.67 4.81
CA ILE A 292 -14.03 2.32 3.45
C ILE A 292 -15.08 2.81 2.45
N GLY A 293 -14.65 3.54 1.43
CA GLY A 293 -15.48 4.00 0.32
C GLY A 293 -15.58 2.92 -0.76
N ASP A 294 -14.96 3.18 -1.91
CA ASP A 294 -14.76 2.21 -2.99
C ASP A 294 -13.63 1.23 -2.68
N PHE A 295 -13.68 0.02 -3.26
CA PHE A 295 -12.69 -1.01 -2.95
C PHE A 295 -12.56 -2.13 -3.99
N ALA A 296 -11.38 -2.74 -4.04
CA ALA A 296 -11.15 -4.11 -4.49
C ALA A 296 -10.73 -4.93 -3.25
N THR A 297 -11.39 -6.07 -2.97
CA THR A 297 -11.12 -6.87 -1.76
C THR A 297 -11.25 -8.36 -2.03
N ASP A 298 -10.83 -9.18 -1.05
CA ASP A 298 -10.92 -10.65 -1.06
C ASP A 298 -10.26 -11.30 -2.29
N ILE A 299 -9.20 -10.66 -2.79
CA ILE A 299 -8.42 -11.15 -3.93
C ILE A 299 -7.61 -12.38 -3.46
N PRO A 300 -7.68 -13.54 -4.12
CA PRO A 300 -6.97 -14.75 -3.70
C PRO A 300 -5.44 -14.62 -3.60
N GLY A 301 -4.81 -15.47 -2.79
CA GLY A 301 -3.39 -15.43 -2.41
C GLY A 301 -2.36 -15.92 -3.43
N GLY A 302 -2.75 -16.50 -4.56
CA GLY A 302 -1.81 -17.11 -5.51
C GLY A 302 -0.95 -16.09 -6.28
N PRO A 303 0.31 -16.43 -6.63
CA PRO A 303 1.05 -15.63 -7.60
C PRO A 303 0.30 -15.75 -8.93
N PRO A 304 -0.05 -14.63 -9.59
CA PRO A 304 -0.78 -14.68 -10.84
C PRO A 304 0.00 -15.47 -11.90
N ARG A 305 -0.73 -16.20 -12.75
CA ARG A 305 -0.16 -17.04 -13.81
C ARG A 305 -0.84 -16.69 -15.12
N PRO A 306 -0.11 -16.64 -16.25
CA PRO A 306 -0.74 -16.42 -17.54
C PRO A 306 -1.84 -17.45 -17.85
N GLY A 307 -2.99 -16.98 -18.32
CA GLY A 307 -4.18 -17.80 -18.54
C GLY A 307 -5.15 -17.78 -17.37
N VAL A 308 -6.14 -18.68 -17.37
CA VAL A 308 -7.23 -18.65 -16.37
C VAL A 308 -6.70 -18.84 -14.96
N ASP A 309 -6.86 -17.82 -14.12
CA ASP A 309 -6.49 -17.77 -12.72
C ASP A 309 -7.61 -17.19 -11.85
N VAL A 310 -7.62 -17.56 -10.56
CA VAL A 310 -8.64 -17.11 -9.60
C VAL A 310 -8.57 -15.60 -9.31
N THR A 311 -7.45 -14.94 -9.63
CA THR A 311 -7.25 -13.50 -9.48
C THR A 311 -7.75 -12.69 -10.68
N ASP A 312 -7.94 -13.30 -11.85
CA ASP A 312 -8.28 -12.62 -13.12
C ASP A 312 -9.46 -11.66 -13.02
N ARG A 313 -10.55 -12.14 -12.42
CA ARG A 313 -11.79 -11.38 -12.30
C ARG A 313 -11.66 -10.12 -11.44
N PHE A 314 -10.56 -9.98 -10.69
CA PHE A 314 -10.31 -8.83 -9.83
C PHE A 314 -9.44 -7.76 -10.50
N ALA A 315 -8.71 -8.09 -11.58
CA ALA A 315 -7.85 -7.14 -12.29
C ALA A 315 -8.60 -5.86 -12.74
N PRO A 316 -9.83 -5.95 -13.29
CA PRO A 316 -10.61 -4.75 -13.65
C PRO A 316 -10.89 -3.83 -12.47
N GLN A 317 -11.31 -4.38 -11.32
CA GLN A 317 -11.64 -3.57 -10.15
C GLN A 317 -10.37 -2.98 -9.53
N VAL A 318 -9.26 -3.71 -9.49
CA VAL A 318 -7.96 -3.16 -9.04
C VAL A 318 -7.50 -2.01 -9.94
N HIS A 319 -7.52 -2.18 -11.26
CA HIS A 319 -7.12 -1.12 -12.18
C HIS A 319 -8.05 0.09 -12.09
N ARG A 320 -9.36 -0.15 -11.94
CA ARG A 320 -10.34 0.91 -11.70
C ARG A 320 -10.00 1.71 -10.46
N MET A 321 -9.61 1.05 -9.37
CA MET A 321 -9.21 1.75 -8.16
C MET A 321 -8.04 2.71 -8.44
N PHE A 322 -7.01 2.25 -9.15
CA PHE A 322 -5.87 3.08 -9.52
C PHE A 322 -6.21 4.25 -10.46
N GLU A 323 -6.93 3.99 -11.55
CA GLU A 323 -7.30 5.04 -12.51
C GLU A 323 -8.27 6.06 -11.90
N GLN A 324 -9.34 5.59 -11.27
CA GLN A 324 -10.40 6.47 -10.79
C GLN A 324 -9.91 7.34 -9.63
N HIS A 325 -9.18 6.77 -8.67
CA HIS A 325 -8.83 7.47 -7.43
C HIS A 325 -7.47 8.14 -7.51
N ILE A 326 -6.41 7.42 -7.88
CA ILE A 326 -5.05 8.01 -7.90
C ILE A 326 -4.91 8.98 -9.08
N ARG A 327 -5.32 8.59 -10.29
CA ARG A 327 -5.26 9.47 -11.46
C ARG A 327 -6.42 10.48 -11.48
N GLY A 328 -7.66 10.00 -11.38
CA GLY A 328 -8.85 10.82 -11.55
C GLY A 328 -9.09 11.80 -10.39
N ARG A 329 -9.06 11.31 -9.15
CA ARG A 329 -9.34 12.11 -7.93
C ARG A 329 -8.08 12.63 -7.23
N ARG A 330 -6.89 12.21 -7.66
CA ARG A 330 -5.62 12.51 -6.97
C ARG A 330 -5.64 12.10 -5.50
N GLN A 331 -6.18 10.93 -5.22
CA GLN A 331 -6.34 10.38 -3.87
C GLN A 331 -5.48 9.12 -3.70
N ALA A 332 -4.69 9.06 -2.63
CA ALA A 332 -3.91 7.88 -2.29
C ALA A 332 -4.83 6.76 -1.75
N LEU A 333 -4.42 5.51 -1.94
CA LEU A 333 -5.21 4.32 -1.58
C LEU A 333 -4.47 3.47 -0.56
N LEU A 334 -5.21 2.84 0.34
CA LEU A 334 -4.67 1.80 1.22
C LEU A 334 -4.62 0.48 0.43
N SER A 335 -3.51 -0.24 0.49
CA SER A 335 -3.42 -1.58 -0.11
C SER A 335 -2.62 -2.51 0.77
N ASN A 336 -3.14 -3.72 0.97
CA ASN A 336 -2.31 -4.83 1.38
C ASN A 336 -1.65 -5.44 0.14
N MET A 337 -0.37 -5.13 -0.08
CA MET A 337 0.36 -5.54 -1.28
C MET A 337 1.05 -6.91 -1.14
N ARG A 338 0.85 -7.60 -0.01
CA ARG A 338 1.32 -8.97 0.33
C ARG A 338 2.80 -9.25 0.13
N ALA A 339 3.42 -9.72 1.22
CA ALA A 339 4.76 -10.33 1.27
C ALA A 339 5.90 -9.48 0.68
N PHE A 340 7.14 -9.88 0.94
CA PHE A 340 8.31 -9.33 0.27
C PHE A 340 9.15 -10.47 -0.32
N PRO A 341 9.72 -10.29 -1.53
CA PRO A 341 10.65 -11.27 -2.07
C PRO A 341 11.91 -11.40 -1.18
N PRO A 342 12.58 -12.56 -1.19
CA PRO A 342 12.24 -13.77 -1.95
C PRO A 342 11.37 -14.78 -1.17
N ASN A 343 11.16 -14.59 0.14
CA ASN A 343 10.65 -15.63 1.04
C ASN A 343 9.27 -15.37 1.62
N GLY A 344 8.61 -14.28 1.22
CA GLY A 344 7.30 -13.91 1.77
C GLY A 344 6.18 -14.89 1.36
N LYS A 345 5.16 -14.99 2.21
CA LYS A 345 4.04 -15.92 2.06
C LYS A 345 2.74 -15.21 1.67
N GLU A 346 1.85 -15.92 1.00
CA GLU A 346 0.55 -15.39 0.52
C GLU A 346 -0.38 -14.88 1.63
N ASN A 347 -0.18 -15.38 2.86
CA ASN A 347 -0.98 -15.02 4.03
C ASN A 347 -0.42 -13.84 4.83
N GLU A 348 0.74 -13.29 4.43
CA GLU A 348 1.29 -12.09 5.06
C GLU A 348 0.44 -10.87 4.74
N VAL A 349 0.21 -10.05 5.75
CA VAL A 349 -0.54 -8.79 5.64
C VAL A 349 0.44 -7.65 5.76
N TRP A 350 0.66 -6.94 4.66
CA TRP A 350 1.57 -5.81 4.58
C TRP A 350 0.81 -4.64 3.97
N ASN A 351 0.35 -3.73 4.82
CA ASN A 351 -0.41 -2.56 4.39
C ASN A 351 0.51 -1.40 4.02
N GLN A 352 0.21 -0.72 2.91
CA GLN A 352 0.88 0.50 2.45
C GLN A 352 -0.11 1.50 1.87
N GLY A 353 0.30 2.77 1.82
CA GLY A 353 -0.35 3.81 1.04
C GLY A 353 0.23 3.90 -0.36
N VAL A 354 -0.57 3.57 -1.37
CA VAL A 354 -0.23 3.72 -2.80
C VAL A 354 -0.53 5.16 -3.23
N GLY A 355 0.51 5.89 -3.60
CA GLY A 355 0.43 7.32 -3.92
C GLY A 355 0.63 7.66 -5.39
N LYS A 356 1.22 6.75 -6.18
CA LYS A 356 1.47 6.96 -7.60
C LYS A 356 1.35 5.66 -8.38
N VAL A 357 0.81 5.77 -9.60
CA VAL A 357 0.70 4.66 -10.55
C VAL A 357 1.16 5.12 -11.93
N THR A 358 1.97 4.30 -12.59
CA THR A 358 2.38 4.49 -13.98
C THR A 358 1.90 3.30 -14.79
N THR A 359 1.00 3.52 -15.75
CA THR A 359 0.43 2.47 -16.59
C THR A 359 0.88 2.64 -18.04
N THR A 360 1.50 1.60 -18.59
CA THR A 360 1.79 1.51 -20.03
C THR A 360 0.80 0.58 -20.71
N TYR A 361 0.24 1.03 -21.84
CA TYR A 361 -0.82 0.35 -22.55
C TYR A 361 -0.33 -0.35 -23.81
N TYR A 362 -0.84 -1.55 -24.05
CA TYR A 362 -0.57 -2.36 -25.23
C TYR A 362 -1.88 -2.91 -25.81
N ALA A 363 -2.06 -2.82 -27.12
CA ALA A 363 -3.16 -3.49 -27.81
C ALA A 363 -2.98 -5.02 -27.77
N ILE A 364 -4.08 -5.76 -27.68
CA ILE A 364 -4.07 -7.22 -27.76
C ILE A 364 -4.47 -7.65 -29.19
N PRO A 365 -3.58 -8.29 -29.96
CA PRO A 365 -3.88 -8.72 -31.31
C PRO A 365 -5.16 -9.56 -31.40
N GLY A 366 -6.07 -9.19 -32.32
CA GLY A 366 -7.31 -9.93 -32.58
C GLY A 366 -8.42 -9.80 -31.53
N LYS A 367 -8.25 -8.98 -30.48
CA LYS A 367 -9.25 -8.79 -29.40
C LYS A 367 -10.02 -7.47 -29.46
N GLY A 368 -9.81 -6.68 -30.51
CA GLY A 368 -10.38 -5.34 -30.68
C GLY A 368 -9.61 -4.28 -29.88
N GLU A 369 -9.89 -3.01 -30.20
CA GLU A 369 -9.10 -1.85 -29.78
C GLU A 369 -9.29 -1.47 -28.30
N ARG A 370 -10.40 -1.90 -27.70
CA ARG A 370 -10.73 -1.68 -26.28
C ARG A 370 -10.12 -2.72 -25.34
N SER A 371 -9.63 -3.83 -25.89
CA SER A 371 -8.99 -4.90 -25.14
C SER A 371 -7.50 -4.64 -25.07
N VAL A 372 -6.99 -4.38 -23.87
CA VAL A 372 -5.60 -3.96 -23.67
C VAL A 372 -4.89 -4.80 -22.64
N ARG A 373 -3.58 -4.98 -22.85
CA ARG A 373 -2.63 -5.44 -21.85
C ARG A 373 -1.98 -4.22 -21.22
N LEU A 374 -1.90 -4.25 -19.90
CA LEU A 374 -1.42 -3.15 -19.07
C LEU A 374 -0.20 -3.61 -18.29
N LEU A 375 0.82 -2.76 -18.28
CA LEU A 375 1.94 -2.85 -17.36
C LEU A 375 1.80 -1.70 -16.37
N VAL A 376 1.51 -2.01 -15.11
CA VAL A 376 1.19 -1.04 -14.06
C VAL A 376 2.28 -1.07 -12.99
N GLU A 377 2.99 0.04 -12.84
CA GLU A 377 3.94 0.25 -11.75
C GLU A 377 3.23 1.05 -10.64
N ALA A 378 2.99 0.41 -9.49
CA ALA A 378 2.40 1.03 -8.31
C ALA A 378 3.50 1.39 -7.31
N GLU A 379 3.65 2.68 -7.03
CA GLU A 379 4.55 3.22 -6.01
C GLU A 379 3.79 3.48 -4.71
N ALA A 380 4.21 2.81 -3.64
CA ALA A 380 3.68 2.96 -2.31
C ALA A 380 4.76 3.43 -1.33
N ASN A 381 4.34 3.95 -0.17
CA ASN A 381 5.28 4.23 0.91
C ASN A 381 5.95 2.95 1.41
N THR A 382 7.14 3.10 2.00
CA THR A 382 7.82 1.99 2.67
C THR A 382 7.38 1.88 4.12
N GLY A 383 7.21 0.63 4.55
CA GLY A 383 6.98 0.25 5.94
C GLY A 383 8.27 -0.15 6.67
N ALA A 384 9.44 -0.04 6.05
CA ALA A 384 10.73 -0.45 6.62
C ALA A 384 11.66 0.75 6.90
N ASN A 385 11.12 1.96 7.04
CA ASN A 385 11.90 3.18 7.16
C ASN A 385 12.04 3.65 8.62
N LEU A 386 12.93 3.01 9.38
CA LEU A 386 13.28 3.46 10.73
C LEU A 386 14.38 4.53 10.68
N ASN A 387 14.18 5.62 11.40
CA ASN A 387 15.06 6.79 11.48
C ASN A 387 15.46 7.36 10.11
N GLU A 388 14.54 7.33 9.16
CA GLU A 388 14.79 7.73 7.75
C GLU A 388 15.93 6.94 7.06
N GLY A 389 16.28 5.77 7.57
CA GLY A 389 17.41 4.97 7.09
C GLY A 389 17.20 4.27 5.75
N ASP A 390 15.95 4.02 5.35
CA ASP A 390 15.60 3.44 4.04
C ASP A 390 14.33 4.10 3.49
N PRO A 391 14.44 5.31 2.92
CA PRO A 391 13.29 6.05 2.41
C PRO A 391 12.81 5.54 1.05
N LYS A 392 13.36 4.45 0.52
CA LYS A 392 13.02 3.93 -0.80
C LYS A 392 11.54 3.54 -0.84
N PRO A 393 10.73 4.03 -1.80
CA PRO A 393 9.36 3.60 -1.93
C PRO A 393 9.29 2.11 -2.28
N ARG A 394 8.20 1.47 -1.84
CA ARG A 394 7.87 0.12 -2.29
C ARG A 394 7.31 0.20 -3.70
N VAL A 395 7.88 -0.54 -4.65
CA VAL A 395 7.42 -0.54 -6.04
C VAL A 395 6.96 -1.93 -6.44
N VAL A 396 5.67 -2.07 -6.74
CA VAL A 396 5.10 -3.34 -7.24
C VAL A 396 4.63 -3.17 -8.67
N ILE A 397 5.01 -4.10 -9.52
CA ILE A 397 4.67 -4.09 -10.94
C ILE A 397 3.63 -5.16 -11.20
N TYR A 398 2.45 -4.76 -11.61
CA TYR A 398 1.37 -5.64 -12.04
C TYR A 398 1.28 -5.68 -13.55
N GLU A 399 0.91 -6.84 -14.08
CA GLU A 399 0.67 -7.02 -15.50
C GLU A 399 -0.63 -7.78 -15.69
N TYR A 400 -1.59 -7.21 -16.43
CA TYR A 400 -2.88 -7.84 -16.69
C TYR A 400 -3.54 -7.36 -17.97
N THR A 401 -4.53 -8.11 -18.45
CA THR A 401 -5.43 -7.70 -19.54
C THR A 401 -6.81 -7.34 -19.02
N LEU A 402 -7.46 -6.37 -19.66
CA LEU A 402 -8.85 -6.01 -19.39
C LEU A 402 -9.49 -5.33 -20.60
N VAL A 403 -10.79 -5.05 -20.49
CA VAL A 403 -11.61 -4.44 -21.55
C VAL A 403 -12.18 -3.11 -21.05
N TYR A 404 -12.05 -2.06 -21.87
CA TYR A 404 -12.72 -0.78 -21.66
C TYR A 404 -14.10 -0.74 -22.32
N GLY A 405 -15.04 -0.02 -21.72
CA GLY A 405 -16.33 0.38 -22.26
C GLY A 405 -16.21 1.40 -23.39
N LEU A 406 -17.35 1.75 -23.99
CA LEU A 406 -17.41 2.82 -25.01
C LEU A 406 -17.32 4.23 -24.39
N ASP A 407 -17.59 4.32 -23.10
CA ASP A 407 -17.47 5.52 -22.27
C ASP A 407 -16.03 5.75 -21.74
N GLY A 408 -15.10 4.86 -22.08
CA GLY A 408 -13.70 4.95 -21.64
C GLY A 408 -13.48 4.54 -20.19
N GLU A 409 -14.51 3.98 -19.53
CA GLU A 409 -14.39 3.32 -18.23
C GLU A 409 -14.02 1.84 -18.42
N ILE A 410 -13.58 1.18 -17.35
CA ILE A 410 -13.31 -0.27 -17.38
C ILE A 410 -14.65 -1.03 -17.38
N ASP A 411 -14.83 -1.95 -18.33
CA ASP A 411 -16.04 -2.78 -18.44
C ASP A 411 -16.01 -3.93 -17.42
N GLN A 412 -16.51 -3.65 -16.21
CA GLN A 412 -16.60 -4.63 -15.13
C GLN A 412 -17.45 -5.87 -15.49
N SER A 413 -18.38 -5.76 -16.47
CA SER A 413 -19.16 -6.91 -16.92
C SER A 413 -18.32 -7.96 -17.67
N LYS A 414 -17.10 -7.58 -18.09
CA LYS A 414 -16.13 -8.41 -18.78
C LYS A 414 -15.02 -8.92 -17.85
N ALA A 415 -15.24 -8.92 -16.53
CA ALA A 415 -14.23 -9.35 -15.58
C ALA A 415 -13.66 -10.76 -15.85
N TYR A 416 -14.49 -11.71 -16.27
CA TYR A 416 -14.06 -13.05 -16.65
C TYR A 416 -13.36 -13.16 -18.01
N GLN A 417 -13.14 -12.04 -18.71
CA GLN A 417 -12.33 -11.96 -19.93
C GLN A 417 -10.96 -11.32 -19.68
N SER A 418 -10.69 -10.96 -18.43
CA SER A 418 -9.42 -10.41 -17.96
C SER A 418 -8.45 -11.56 -17.67
N ASP A 419 -7.16 -11.25 -17.60
CA ASP A 419 -6.09 -12.20 -17.28
C ASP A 419 -5.05 -11.46 -16.44
N TRP A 420 -4.79 -11.91 -15.21
CA TRP A 420 -3.72 -11.39 -14.38
C TRP A 420 -2.42 -12.16 -14.68
N ILE A 421 -1.60 -11.55 -15.51
CA ILE A 421 -0.43 -12.21 -16.11
C ILE A 421 0.72 -12.36 -15.13
N ALA A 422 1.05 -11.29 -14.37
CA ALA A 422 2.23 -11.29 -13.51
C ALA A 422 2.20 -10.25 -12.37
N VAL A 423 3.05 -10.51 -11.37
CA VAL A 423 3.48 -9.57 -10.32
C VAL A 423 5.01 -9.58 -10.29
N ARG A 424 5.65 -8.40 -10.22
CA ARG A 424 7.11 -8.22 -10.14
C ARG A 424 7.46 -7.05 -9.20
N GLY A 425 8.75 -6.77 -9.04
CA GLY A 425 9.26 -5.72 -8.15
C GLY A 425 9.30 -6.19 -6.70
N ASP A 426 8.83 -5.35 -5.79
CA ASP A 426 8.80 -5.62 -4.35
C ASP A 426 7.52 -6.38 -3.91
N GLY A 427 6.74 -6.89 -4.85
CA GLY A 427 5.54 -7.71 -4.58
C GLY A 427 5.72 -9.13 -5.11
N MET A 428 5.09 -10.09 -4.43
CA MET A 428 5.13 -11.52 -4.83
C MET A 428 3.76 -12.04 -5.30
N PHE A 429 2.68 -11.36 -4.93
CA PHE A 429 1.30 -11.83 -5.14
C PHE A 429 0.42 -10.67 -5.63
N ALA A 430 -0.77 -10.99 -6.15
CA ALA A 430 -1.81 -9.97 -6.29
C ALA A 430 -2.10 -9.36 -4.90
N PRO A 431 -2.40 -8.05 -4.81
CA PRO A 431 -2.73 -7.43 -3.53
C PRO A 431 -3.94 -8.14 -2.93
N LEU A 432 -4.04 -8.22 -1.60
CA LEU A 432 -5.26 -8.73 -0.97
C LEU A 432 -6.43 -7.76 -1.22
N ASN A 433 -6.13 -6.46 -1.19
CA ASN A 433 -7.09 -5.40 -1.37
C ASN A 433 -6.45 -4.08 -1.86
N VAL A 434 -7.30 -3.21 -2.39
CA VAL A 434 -7.01 -1.79 -2.69
C VAL A 434 -8.25 -1.00 -2.27
N LEU A 435 -8.11 -0.09 -1.31
CA LEU A 435 -9.20 0.50 -0.55
C LEU A 435 -9.13 2.04 -0.58
N GLU A 436 -10.27 2.67 -0.81
CA GLU A 436 -10.46 4.10 -0.55
C GLU A 436 -10.69 4.33 0.95
N LEU A 437 -9.80 5.08 1.59
CA LEU A 437 -10.01 5.55 2.96
C LEU A 437 -10.84 6.83 2.92
N ALA A 438 -12.12 6.73 3.29
CA ALA A 438 -13.02 7.87 3.29
C ALA A 438 -12.92 8.69 4.59
N GLU A 439 -12.94 8.03 5.74
CA GLU A 439 -12.82 8.63 7.08
C GLU A 439 -12.16 7.63 8.04
N SER A 440 -11.62 8.13 9.15
CA SER A 440 -11.03 7.29 10.21
C SER A 440 -11.35 7.85 11.59
N ARG A 441 -11.51 6.96 12.57
CA ARG A 441 -11.53 7.28 14.00
C ARG A 441 -10.20 6.83 14.63
N TRP A 442 -9.55 7.73 15.37
CA TRP A 442 -8.24 7.45 15.95
C TRP A 442 -8.37 6.83 17.33
N GLN A 443 -8.57 5.51 17.35
CA GLN A 443 -8.71 4.72 18.57
C GLN A 443 -8.03 3.36 18.39
N GLY A 444 -6.81 3.24 18.92
CA GLY A 444 -6.01 2.02 18.81
C GLY A 444 -6.55 0.85 19.65
N HIS A 445 -5.77 -0.22 19.68
CA HIS A 445 -6.04 -1.35 20.57
C HIS A 445 -5.65 -1.01 22.01
N ASN A 446 -4.58 -0.25 22.18
CA ASN A 446 -4.09 0.22 23.45
C ASN A 446 -4.98 1.34 24.02
N PRO A 447 -5.75 1.08 25.10
CA PRO A 447 -6.73 2.05 25.61
C PRO A 447 -6.08 3.28 26.26
N TYR A 448 -4.78 3.21 26.56
CA TYR A 448 -4.03 4.30 27.17
C TYR A 448 -3.47 5.27 26.13
N VAL A 449 -3.34 4.85 24.88
CA VAL A 449 -2.94 5.73 23.77
C VAL A 449 -4.18 6.46 23.27
N THR A 450 -4.19 7.79 23.43
CA THR A 450 -5.31 8.65 23.03
C THR A 450 -4.92 9.66 21.97
N GLU A 451 -5.85 9.94 21.05
CA GLU A 451 -5.69 10.97 20.02
C GLU A 451 -5.34 12.34 20.62
N ALA A 452 -5.99 12.72 21.72
CA ALA A 452 -5.75 14.01 22.38
C ALA A 452 -4.29 14.17 22.82
N ASN A 453 -3.69 13.13 23.41
CA ASN A 453 -2.30 13.16 23.85
C ASN A 453 -1.33 13.21 22.67
N ILE A 454 -1.56 12.41 21.61
CA ILE A 454 -0.70 12.46 20.42
C ILE A 454 -0.77 13.82 19.75
N ARG A 455 -1.98 14.36 19.56
CA ARG A 455 -2.15 15.71 19.00
C ARG A 455 -1.44 16.77 19.84
N ALA A 456 -1.39 16.63 21.17
CA ALA A 456 -0.68 17.58 22.02
C ALA A 456 0.84 17.64 21.75
N VAL A 457 1.44 16.58 21.20
CA VAL A 457 2.88 16.51 20.86
C VAL A 457 3.18 16.54 19.36
N ASP A 458 2.16 16.64 18.50
CA ASP A 458 2.30 16.71 17.04
C ASP A 458 1.94 18.08 16.47
N LEU A 459 2.95 18.90 16.17
CA LEU A 459 2.77 20.25 15.64
C LEU A 459 2.08 20.28 14.27
N ALA A 460 2.18 19.22 13.46
CA ALA A 460 1.57 19.16 12.13
C ALA A 460 0.07 18.82 12.17
N ASN A 461 -0.38 18.19 13.27
CA ASN A 461 -1.73 17.64 13.41
C ASN A 461 -2.44 18.10 14.70
N GLY A 462 -2.04 19.21 15.34
CA GLY A 462 -2.82 19.84 16.43
C GLY A 462 -2.04 20.37 17.64
N GLY A 463 -0.73 20.15 17.72
CA GLY A 463 0.10 20.40 18.92
C GLY A 463 0.49 21.86 19.16
N GLY A 464 0.33 22.73 18.15
CA GLY A 464 0.70 24.15 18.27
C GLY A 464 -0.13 24.95 19.29
N GLN A 465 -1.22 24.39 19.82
CA GLN A 465 -2.11 25.11 20.75
C GLN A 465 -1.81 24.87 22.23
N VAL A 466 -1.00 23.86 22.57
CA VAL A 466 -0.72 23.51 23.97
C VAL A 466 0.74 23.85 24.29
N GLY A 467 0.98 25.01 24.90
CA GLY A 467 2.33 25.48 25.27
C GLY A 467 3.12 24.57 26.22
N ARG A 468 2.52 23.47 26.70
CA ARG A 468 3.11 22.47 27.60
C ARG A 468 4.41 21.86 27.05
N PHE A 469 4.52 21.68 25.74
CA PHE A 469 5.67 21.00 25.10
C PHE A 469 6.52 21.93 24.23
N ALA A 470 6.51 23.24 24.51
CA ALA A 470 7.35 24.22 23.80
C ALA A 470 8.79 24.29 24.34
N GLY A 471 9.06 23.74 25.53
CA GLY A 471 10.34 23.84 26.23
C GLY A 471 11.34 22.73 25.92
N ALA A 472 12.32 22.55 26.82
CA ALA A 472 13.27 21.44 26.74
C ALA A 472 12.57 20.11 27.08
N PRO A 473 12.99 18.99 26.46
CA PRO A 473 12.45 17.68 26.77
C PRO A 473 12.80 17.25 28.20
N PRO A 474 11.94 16.45 28.86
CA PRO A 474 12.28 15.86 30.15
C PRO A 474 13.42 14.86 30.01
N GLN A 475 14.11 14.57 31.12
CA GLN A 475 15.02 13.43 31.18
C GLN A 475 14.20 12.15 31.32
N PHE A 476 14.19 11.34 30.27
CA PHE A 476 13.53 10.05 30.29
C PHE A 476 14.30 9.05 31.14
N ARG A 477 13.53 8.24 31.86
CA ARG A 477 14.01 7.17 32.73
C ARG A 477 13.85 5.82 32.02
N PRO A 478 14.82 4.90 32.15
CA PRO A 478 14.67 3.53 31.66
C PRO A 478 13.48 2.82 32.31
N VAL A 479 12.92 1.84 31.62
CA VAL A 479 11.77 1.03 32.05
C VAL A 479 11.93 0.56 33.49
N GLY A 480 13.04 -0.10 33.81
CA GLY A 480 13.27 -0.65 35.14
C GLY A 480 13.22 0.39 36.27
N SER A 481 13.50 1.67 35.97
CA SER A 481 13.41 2.76 36.95
C SER A 481 12.08 3.52 36.90
N TYR A 482 11.40 3.54 35.75
CA TYR A 482 10.12 4.21 35.56
C TYR A 482 8.96 3.37 36.12
N GLU A 483 9.01 2.06 35.89
CA GLU A 483 7.98 1.09 36.28
C GLU A 483 8.25 0.50 37.68
N ALA A 484 9.42 0.73 38.27
CA ALA A 484 9.71 0.32 39.65
C ALA A 484 8.64 0.85 40.63
N GLY A 485 7.97 -0.08 41.33
CA GLY A 485 6.92 0.23 42.30
C GLY A 485 5.57 0.61 41.69
N ARG A 486 5.43 0.59 40.36
CA ARG A 486 4.12 0.63 39.70
C ARG A 486 3.53 -0.77 39.71
N GLY A 487 2.27 -0.89 40.11
CA GLY A 487 1.57 -2.17 40.02
C GLY A 487 1.56 -2.64 38.56
N PRO A 488 1.66 -3.96 38.30
CA PRO A 488 1.57 -4.47 36.94
C PRO A 488 0.28 -3.96 36.30
N ALA A 489 0.39 -3.45 35.07
CA ALA A 489 -0.76 -3.10 34.24
C ALA A 489 -1.48 -4.38 33.77
N PHE A 490 -1.81 -5.28 34.69
CA PHE A 490 -2.80 -6.30 34.40
C PHE A 490 -4.07 -5.55 34.04
N ALA A 491 -4.72 -5.98 32.96
CA ALA A 491 -6.09 -5.63 32.63
C ALA A 491 -7.01 -6.18 33.73
N GLY A 492 -6.90 -5.63 34.93
CA GLY A 492 -7.87 -5.73 35.98
C GLY A 492 -9.06 -4.89 35.57
N PHE A 493 -9.89 -5.44 34.68
CA PHE A 493 -11.34 -5.30 34.87
C PHE A 493 -11.68 -6.11 36.13
N GLY A 494 -11.23 -5.61 37.28
CA GLY A 494 -11.54 -6.18 38.58
C GLY A 494 -13.00 -5.88 38.88
N GLU A 495 -13.80 -6.95 38.95
CA GLU A 495 -14.85 -7.07 39.96
C GLU A 495 -14.31 -6.56 41.30
N GLY A 496 -14.59 -5.31 41.68
CA GLY A 496 -14.02 -4.79 42.91
C GLY A 496 -14.13 -3.28 43.11
N GLY A 497 -15.36 -2.77 43.14
CA GLY A 497 -15.76 -1.66 44.04
C GLY A 497 -14.92 -0.38 44.08
N MET A 498 -15.29 0.61 43.26
CA MET A 498 -15.61 1.95 43.78
C MET A 498 -16.61 2.61 42.82
N GLY A 499 -17.85 2.74 43.28
CA GLY A 499 -18.98 3.20 42.49
C GLY A 499 -18.92 4.69 42.18
N ILE A 500 -18.80 5.01 40.89
CA ILE A 500 -19.35 6.25 40.33
C ILE A 500 -20.74 5.88 39.78
N PRO A 501 -21.85 6.37 40.37
CA PRO A 501 -23.18 6.07 39.86
C PRO A 501 -23.43 6.88 38.59
N GLY A 502 -23.51 6.22 37.43
CA GLY A 502 -24.00 6.85 36.19
C GLY A 502 -23.52 6.26 34.86
N PHE A 503 -22.48 5.43 34.84
CA PHE A 503 -22.01 4.79 33.61
C PHE A 503 -22.31 3.29 33.63
N GLN A 504 -23.40 2.89 32.96
CA GLN A 504 -23.68 1.49 32.66
C GLN A 504 -22.69 1.00 31.59
N ASN A 505 -21.71 0.21 32.02
CA ASN A 505 -20.80 -0.54 31.17
C ASN A 505 -21.53 -1.74 30.55
N ASN A 506 -21.99 -1.58 29.30
CA ASN A 506 -22.24 -2.68 28.37
C ASN A 506 -21.21 -2.58 27.24
N LEU A 507 -20.03 -3.16 27.43
CA LEU A 507 -19.09 -3.43 26.33
C LEU A 507 -18.80 -4.93 26.27
N PRO A 508 -19.35 -5.66 25.29
CA PRO A 508 -18.98 -7.04 25.02
C PRO A 508 -17.76 -7.10 24.09
N GLY A 509 -16.72 -7.84 24.51
CA GLY A 509 -15.70 -8.38 23.60
C GLY A 509 -14.33 -7.69 23.62
N ALA A 510 -13.44 -8.14 24.51
CA ALA A 510 -12.02 -8.14 24.21
C ALA A 510 -11.73 -9.31 23.25
N PRO A 511 -11.27 -9.09 22.00
CA PRO A 511 -11.01 -10.18 21.07
C PRO A 511 -9.65 -10.82 21.37
N ALA A 512 -9.61 -12.15 21.49
CA ALA A 512 -8.40 -12.92 21.27
C ALA A 512 -7.85 -12.67 19.85
N PRO A 513 -6.53 -12.78 19.61
CA PRO A 513 -5.93 -12.53 18.30
C PRO A 513 -6.47 -13.55 17.29
N ARG A 514 -7.50 -13.16 16.54
CA ARG A 514 -8.10 -13.99 15.49
C ARG A 514 -7.32 -13.77 14.21
N ARG A 515 -6.59 -14.80 13.79
CA ARG A 515 -6.15 -14.98 12.40
C ARG A 515 -7.35 -14.78 11.46
N GLY A 516 -7.21 -13.85 10.51
CA GLY A 516 -8.00 -13.77 9.27
C GLY A 516 -9.52 -13.67 9.43
N VAL A 517 -10.03 -12.45 9.67
CA VAL A 517 -11.47 -12.15 9.58
C VAL A 517 -11.72 -10.90 8.71
N LEU A 518 -10.96 -10.71 7.63
CA LEU A 518 -11.35 -9.74 6.60
C LEU A 518 -12.51 -10.27 5.73
N SER A 519 -12.70 -11.60 5.64
CA SER A 519 -13.68 -12.22 4.72
C SER A 519 -15.14 -12.25 5.20
N ARG A 520 -15.45 -11.78 6.42
CA ARG A 520 -16.83 -11.83 6.97
C ARG A 520 -17.49 -10.48 7.26
N LEU A 521 -16.80 -9.37 7.04
CA LEU A 521 -17.35 -8.02 7.33
C LEU A 521 -17.88 -7.27 6.10
N PHE A 522 -17.73 -7.81 4.89
CA PHE A 522 -18.10 -7.12 3.65
C PHE A 522 -19.24 -7.77 2.84
N ALA A 523 -20.00 -8.69 3.46
CA ALA A 523 -21.25 -9.18 2.90
C ALA A 523 -22.44 -8.45 3.55
N ARG A 524 -22.84 -7.32 2.97
CA ARG A 524 -24.22 -6.82 3.02
C ARG A 524 -24.61 -6.26 1.67
#